data_AF-A0AAD6ZMW5-F1
#
_entry.id   AF-A0AAD6ZMW5-F1
#
_cell.length_a   1.000
_cell.length_b   1.000
_cell.length_c   1.000
_cell.angle_alpha   90.00
_cell.angle_beta   90.00
_cell.angle_gamma   90.00
#
_symmetry.space_group_name_H-M   'P 1'
#
loop_
_entity.id
_entity.type
_entity.pdbx_description
1 polymer ?
#
loop_
_entity_poly.entity_id
_entity_poly.type
_entity_poly.pdbx_seq_one_letter_code
_entity_poly.pdbx_strand_id
1 'polypeptide(L)'
;MKYLLEFYCLLRYEASERLSDAILDNLLLRIDAELGKCIPGDLFQEHYNKWLQAMSRRHGGEFDDPFFRQTVSPNVEHCLRFKEYIETAFNLKHRGKAHTSPHQRLELRLLITMFKDEEVHTFRAGRSMGHTAVNQFARGVHSWTRESCRTS
;
A
#
# COMPACT_ATOMS: atom_id res chain seq x y z
N MET A 1 7.44 -26.69 17.00
CA MET A 1 6.00 -27.04 17.01
C MET A 1 5.27 -26.77 18.34
N LYS A 2 5.95 -26.50 19.48
CA LYS A 2 5.26 -26.13 20.74
C LYS A 2 4.58 -24.76 20.69
N TYR A 3 5.30 -23.73 20.23
CA TYR A 3 4.81 -22.34 20.24
C TYR A 3 3.53 -22.10 19.44
N LEU A 4 3.36 -22.78 18.30
CA LEU A 4 2.15 -22.60 17.47
C LEU A 4 0.92 -23.23 18.12
N LEU A 5 1.08 -24.41 18.74
CA LEU A 5 0.00 -25.09 19.44
C LEU A 5 -0.39 -24.34 20.71
N GLU A 6 0.59 -23.85 21.46
CA GLU A 6 0.38 -23.04 22.66
C GLU A 6 -0.34 -21.72 22.33
N PHE A 7 0.09 -21.04 21.25
CA PHE A 7 -0.59 -19.84 20.76
C PHE A 7 -2.03 -20.13 20.29
N TYR A 8 -2.24 -21.26 19.61
CA TYR A 8 -3.58 -21.71 19.24
C TYR A 8 -4.45 -21.99 20.46
N CYS A 9 -3.91 -22.69 21.46
CA CYS A 9 -4.63 -22.99 22.70
C CYS A 9 -4.99 -21.72 23.46
N LEU A 10 -4.06 -20.75 23.53
CA LEU A 10 -4.29 -19.44 24.12
C LEU A 10 -5.46 -18.73 23.45
N LEU A 11 -5.44 -18.60 22.11
CA LEU A 11 -6.52 -17.94 21.37
C LEU A 11 -7.86 -18.68 21.47
N ARG A 12 -7.83 -20.01 21.46
CA ARG A 12 -9.04 -20.82 21.33
C ARG A 12 -9.76 -21.09 22.65
N TYR A 13 -9.01 -21.24 23.75
CA TYR A 13 -9.53 -21.76 25.02
C TYR A 13 -9.27 -20.85 26.22
N GLU A 14 -8.23 -20.01 26.20
CA GLU A 14 -7.82 -19.22 27.36
C GLU A 14 -8.19 -17.73 27.24
N ALA A 15 -8.09 -17.17 26.03
CA ALA A 15 -8.39 -15.78 25.78
C ALA A 15 -9.92 -15.54 25.69
N SER A 16 -10.38 -14.47 26.33
CA SER A 16 -11.71 -13.93 26.02
C SER A 16 -11.76 -13.46 24.56
N GLU A 17 -12.94 -13.43 23.94
CA GLU A 17 -13.14 -12.97 22.55
C GLU A 17 -12.46 -11.62 22.28
N ARG A 18 -12.69 -10.63 23.15
CA ARG A 18 -12.04 -9.30 23.07
C ARG A 18 -10.51 -9.33 23.12
N LEU A 19 -9.95 -10.26 23.90
CA LEU A 19 -8.50 -10.40 24.01
C LEU A 19 -7.93 -11.10 22.77
N SER A 20 -8.62 -12.11 22.25
CA SER A 20 -8.26 -12.77 21.00
C SER A 20 -8.24 -11.76 19.86
N ASP A 21 -9.30 -10.95 19.72
CA ASP A 21 -9.38 -9.91 18.70
C ASP A 21 -8.23 -8.90 18.84
N ALA A 22 -8.00 -8.39 20.05
CA ALA A 22 -6.91 -7.47 20.31
C ALA A 22 -5.52 -8.06 19.98
N ILE A 23 -5.30 -9.35 20.21
CA ILE A 23 -4.06 -10.03 19.85
C ILE A 23 -3.93 -10.16 18.33
N LEU A 24 -5.01 -10.54 17.64
CA LEU A 24 -5.02 -10.72 16.19
C LEU A 24 -4.86 -9.40 15.44
N ASP A 25 -5.53 -8.35 15.89
CA ASP A 25 -5.46 -7.00 15.31
C ASP A 25 -4.05 -6.40 15.41
N ASN A 26 -3.29 -6.78 16.42
CA ASN A 26 -1.91 -6.31 16.65
C ASN A 26 -0.85 -7.32 16.22
N LEU A 27 -1.22 -8.38 15.50
CA LEU A 27 -0.30 -9.43 15.11
C LEU A 27 0.68 -8.93 14.05
N LEU A 28 1.97 -9.12 14.31
CA LEU A 28 3.04 -8.86 13.34
C LEU A 28 3.50 -10.18 12.74
N LEU A 29 3.37 -10.28 11.42
CA LEU A 29 3.77 -11.44 10.65
C LEU A 29 5.16 -11.25 10.05
N ARG A 30 5.93 -12.34 10.04
CA ARG A 30 7.20 -12.44 9.33
C ARG A 30 7.06 -13.55 8.28
N ILE A 31 6.94 -13.16 7.02
CA ILE A 31 6.72 -14.10 5.89
C ILE A 31 8.04 -14.44 5.21
N ASP A 32 8.95 -13.46 5.12
CA ASP A 32 10.27 -13.64 4.54
C ASP A 32 11.32 -14.02 5.58
N ALA A 33 12.30 -14.81 5.13
CA ALA A 33 13.52 -15.09 5.90
C ALA A 33 14.50 -13.89 5.95
N GLU A 34 14.19 -12.78 5.29
CA GLU A 34 14.99 -11.55 5.37
C GLU A 34 14.82 -10.85 6.72
N LEU A 35 15.95 -10.59 7.38
CA LEU A 35 16.01 -9.96 8.68
C LEU A 35 15.45 -8.52 8.61
N GLY A 36 14.54 -8.18 9.51
CA GLY A 36 14.08 -6.78 9.71
C GLY A 36 12.77 -6.37 9.04
N LYS A 37 12.07 -7.26 8.31
CA LYS A 37 10.75 -6.96 7.75
C LYS A 37 9.66 -7.70 8.53
N CYS A 38 8.79 -6.95 9.20
CA CYS A 38 7.56 -7.43 9.82
C CYS A 38 6.40 -6.65 9.21
N ILE A 39 5.29 -7.33 8.94
CA ILE A 39 4.10 -6.74 8.33
C ILE A 39 2.92 -6.98 9.28
N PRO A 40 2.12 -5.95 9.58
CA PRO A 40 0.83 -6.12 10.25
C PRO A 40 -0.06 -7.18 9.59
N GLY A 41 -0.74 -8.00 10.40
CA GLY A 41 -1.55 -9.12 9.91
C GLY A 41 -2.70 -8.69 9.00
N ASP A 42 -3.31 -7.54 9.29
CA ASP A 42 -4.37 -6.92 8.49
C ASP A 42 -3.86 -6.52 7.08
N LEU A 43 -2.70 -5.85 7.01
CA LEU A 43 -2.07 -5.47 5.75
C LEU A 43 -1.64 -6.69 4.93
N PHE A 44 -1.21 -7.75 5.61
CA PHE A 44 -0.90 -9.01 4.97
C PHE A 44 -2.14 -9.67 4.36
N GLN A 45 -3.25 -9.71 5.11
CA GLN A 45 -4.52 -10.22 4.61
C GLN A 45 -5.03 -9.38 3.42
N GLU A 46 -4.93 -8.05 3.48
CA GLU A 46 -5.28 -7.16 2.37
C GLU A 46 -4.43 -7.45 1.13
N HIS A 47 -3.12 -7.66 1.30
CA HIS A 47 -2.21 -8.00 0.22
C HIS A 47 -2.65 -9.27 -0.53
N TYR A 48 -2.96 -10.34 0.19
CA TYR A 48 -3.41 -11.59 -0.42
C TYR A 48 -4.82 -11.50 -1.01
N ASN A 49 -5.72 -10.75 -0.38
CA ASN A 49 -7.06 -10.51 -0.93
C ASN A 49 -6.97 -9.82 -2.30
N LYS A 50 -6.06 -8.86 -2.48
CA LYS A 50 -5.82 -8.22 -3.78
C LYS A 50 -5.37 -9.22 -4.84
N TRP A 51 -4.47 -10.15 -4.50
CA TRP A 51 -4.01 -11.20 -5.42
C TRP A 51 -5.11 -12.19 -5.76
N LEU A 52 -5.85 -12.67 -4.77
CA LEU A 52 -6.96 -13.62 -4.96
C LEU A 52 -8.05 -13.01 -5.85
N GLN A 53 -8.40 -11.73 -5.65
CA GLN A 53 -9.33 -11.03 -6.54
C GLN A 53 -8.81 -10.95 -7.97
N ALA A 54 -7.52 -10.67 -8.17
CA ALA A 54 -6.93 -10.63 -9.51
C ALA A 54 -6.94 -12.01 -10.19
N MET A 55 -6.73 -13.09 -9.43
CA MET A 55 -6.79 -14.47 -9.94
C MET A 55 -8.23 -14.91 -10.28
N SER A 56 -9.20 -14.65 -9.39
CA SER A 56 -10.62 -14.97 -9.63
C SER A 56 -11.14 -14.26 -10.88
N ARG A 57 -10.85 -12.95 -11.04
CA ARG A 57 -11.22 -12.19 -12.26
C ARG A 57 -10.67 -12.80 -13.54
N ARG A 58 -9.47 -13.40 -13.52
CA ARG A 58 -8.84 -14.04 -14.70
C ARG A 58 -9.38 -15.43 -14.96
N HIS A 59 -9.75 -16.17 -13.91
CA HIS A 59 -10.34 -17.50 -14.00
C HIS A 59 -11.80 -17.45 -14.48
N GLY A 60 -12.48 -16.31 -14.33
CA GLY A 60 -13.89 -16.17 -14.66
C GLY A 60 -14.83 -16.79 -13.62
N GLY A 61 -14.30 -17.16 -12.45
CA GLY A 61 -15.07 -17.65 -11.30
C GLY A 61 -15.30 -16.55 -10.26
N GLU A 62 -16.26 -16.76 -9.38
CA GLU A 62 -16.49 -15.87 -8.24
C GLU A 62 -15.38 -15.99 -7.19
N PHE A 63 -15.15 -14.90 -6.46
CA PHE A 63 -14.12 -14.88 -5.41
C PHE A 63 -14.42 -15.87 -4.28
N ASP A 64 -15.70 -16.12 -4.01
CA ASP A 64 -16.18 -17.00 -2.94
C ASP A 64 -16.47 -18.44 -3.43
N ASP A 65 -16.01 -18.79 -4.64
CA ASP A 65 -16.09 -20.16 -5.17
C ASP A 65 -15.42 -21.14 -4.19
N PRO A 66 -16.06 -22.28 -3.86
CA PRO A 66 -15.48 -23.33 -3.01
C PRO A 66 -14.04 -23.68 -3.38
N PHE A 67 -13.69 -23.71 -4.66
CA PHE A 67 -12.33 -23.98 -5.12
C PHE A 67 -11.34 -22.88 -4.70
N PHE A 68 -11.72 -21.61 -4.87
CA PHE A 68 -10.88 -20.49 -4.45
C PHE A 68 -10.72 -20.46 -2.93
N ARG A 69 -11.81 -20.67 -2.20
CA ARG A 69 -11.80 -20.62 -0.73
C ARG A 69 -11.00 -21.76 -0.11
N GLN A 70 -11.19 -22.99 -0.57
CA GLN A 70 -10.61 -24.17 0.09
C GLN A 70 -9.25 -24.58 -0.48
N THR A 71 -8.97 -24.26 -1.75
CA THR A 71 -7.75 -24.72 -2.43
C THR A 71 -6.78 -23.59 -2.70
N VAL A 72 -7.23 -22.49 -3.32
CA VAL A 72 -6.32 -21.41 -3.75
C VAL A 72 -5.93 -20.51 -2.59
N SER A 73 -6.89 -20.10 -1.76
CA SER A 73 -6.65 -19.13 -0.68
C SER A 73 -5.64 -19.61 0.37
N PRO A 74 -5.68 -20.87 0.85
CA PRO A 74 -4.72 -21.34 1.85
C PRO A 74 -3.30 -21.49 1.26
N ASN A 75 -3.20 -21.62 -0.06
CA ASN A 75 -1.96 -21.84 -0.79
C ASN A 75 -1.51 -20.62 -1.61
N VAL A 76 -2.11 -19.44 -1.37
CA VAL A 76 -1.92 -18.23 -2.19
C VAL A 76 -0.44 -17.86 -2.31
N GLU A 77 0.33 -17.96 -1.23
CA GLU A 77 1.76 -17.69 -1.21
C GLU A 77 2.54 -18.62 -2.16
N HIS A 78 2.22 -19.91 -2.13
CA HIS A 78 2.82 -20.89 -3.05
C HIS A 78 2.41 -20.63 -4.49
N CYS A 79 1.15 -20.26 -4.74
CA CYS A 79 0.66 -19.91 -6.08
C CYS A 79 1.39 -18.68 -6.64
N LEU A 80 1.64 -17.66 -5.82
CA LEU A 80 2.35 -16.45 -6.23
C LEU A 80 3.81 -16.73 -6.56
N ARG A 81 4.47 -17.59 -5.77
CA ARG A 81 5.87 -17.97 -5.95
C ARG A 81 6.08 -19.09 -6.96
N PHE A 82 5.01 -19.73 -7.44
CA PHE A 82 5.08 -20.83 -8.40
C PHE A 82 5.86 -20.47 -9.67
N LYS A 83 5.70 -19.23 -10.14
CA LYS A 83 6.46 -18.72 -11.29
C LYS A 83 7.97 -18.73 -11.01
N GLU A 84 8.39 -18.28 -9.83
CA GLU A 84 9.80 -18.24 -9.43
C GLU A 84 10.38 -19.65 -9.28
N TYR A 85 9.58 -20.58 -8.76
CA TYR A 85 9.98 -22.00 -8.67
C TYR A 85 10.18 -22.62 -10.05
N ILE A 86 9.29 -22.34 -11.01
CA ILE A 86 9.46 -22.79 -12.40
C ILE A 86 10.71 -22.15 -13.03
N GLU A 87 10.86 -20.82 -12.93
CA GLU A 87 12.04 -20.14 -13.48
C GLU A 87 13.35 -20.74 -12.92
N THR A 88 13.38 -21.00 -11.61
CA THR A 88 14.52 -21.64 -10.95
C THR A 88 14.75 -23.07 -11.45
N ALA A 89 13.69 -23.89 -11.55
CA ALA A 89 13.78 -25.29 -11.99
C ALA A 89 14.35 -25.42 -13.42
N PHE A 90 14.05 -24.45 -14.29
CA PHE A 90 14.57 -24.40 -15.65
C PHE A 90 15.86 -23.59 -15.81
N ASN A 91 16.53 -23.21 -14.71
CA ASN A 91 17.73 -22.35 -14.71
C ASN A 91 17.55 -21.03 -15.49
N LEU A 92 16.32 -20.51 -15.54
CA LEU A 92 16.03 -19.21 -16.11
C LEU A 92 16.45 -18.13 -15.12
N LYS A 93 17.24 -17.16 -15.58
CA LYS A 93 17.59 -16.01 -14.75
C LYS A 93 16.33 -15.22 -14.41
N HIS A 94 16.09 -14.98 -13.13
CA HIS A 94 15.02 -14.12 -12.65
C HIS A 94 15.10 -12.77 -13.37
N ARG A 95 14.04 -12.43 -14.12
CA ARG A 95 13.97 -11.14 -14.83
C ARG A 95 13.43 -10.10 -13.86
N GLY A 96 14.31 -9.28 -13.32
CA GLY A 96 13.90 -8.17 -12.46
C GLY A 96 12.87 -7.28 -13.15
N LYS A 97 11.84 -6.86 -12.40
CA LYS A 97 10.84 -5.88 -12.86
C LYS A 97 11.35 -4.43 -12.73
N ALA A 98 12.67 -4.26 -12.72
CA ALA A 98 13.27 -2.93 -12.75
C ALA A 98 12.94 -2.32 -14.11
N HIS A 99 11.88 -1.51 -14.15
CA HIS A 99 11.75 -0.52 -15.19
C HIS A 99 12.93 0.43 -15.00
N THR A 100 13.99 0.26 -15.80
CA THR A 100 14.94 1.35 -16.01
C THR A 100 14.12 2.48 -16.57
N SER A 101 13.78 3.44 -15.72
CA SER A 101 13.17 4.69 -16.13
C SER A 101 14.00 5.24 -17.29
N PRO A 102 13.39 5.78 -18.36
CA PRO A 102 14.14 6.56 -19.33
C PRO A 102 15.05 7.52 -18.58
N HIS A 103 16.31 7.67 -18.99
CA HIS A 103 17.31 8.39 -18.23
C HIS A 103 16.99 9.91 -18.19
N GLN A 104 16.07 10.31 -17.31
CA GLN A 104 15.53 11.68 -17.13
C GLN A 104 16.56 12.67 -16.56
N ARG A 105 17.82 12.28 -16.43
CA ARG A 105 18.88 13.16 -15.90
C ARG A 105 19.09 14.42 -16.74
N LEU A 106 18.78 14.40 -18.04
CA LEU A 106 18.87 15.62 -18.87
C LEU A 106 17.74 16.60 -18.52
N GLU A 107 16.50 16.11 -18.46
CA GLU A 107 15.32 16.90 -18.09
C GLU A 107 15.45 17.46 -16.66
N LEU A 108 15.89 16.63 -15.71
CA LEU A 108 16.15 17.06 -14.34
C LEU A 108 17.27 18.10 -14.25
N ARG A 109 18.34 17.96 -15.05
CA ARG A 109 19.41 18.97 -15.11
C ARG A 109 18.92 20.29 -15.67
N LEU A 110 18.13 20.26 -16.74
CA LEU A 110 17.51 21.46 -17.32
C LEU A 110 16.60 22.15 -16.30
N LEU A 111 15.74 21.40 -15.62
CA LEU A 111 14.84 21.93 -14.59
C LEU A 111 15.60 22.55 -13.41
N ILE A 112 16.64 21.88 -12.91
CA ILE A 112 17.48 22.40 -11.83
C ILE A 112 18.20 23.69 -12.27
N THR A 113 18.65 23.75 -13.52
CA THR A 113 19.28 24.95 -14.08
C THR A 113 18.28 26.10 -14.11
N MET A 114 17.07 25.87 -14.62
CA MET A 114 16.00 26.88 -14.62
C MET A 114 15.64 27.35 -13.21
N PHE A 115 15.53 26.46 -12.22
CA PHE A 115 15.27 26.86 -10.83
C PHE A 115 16.39 27.66 -10.18
N LYS A 116 17.63 27.47 -10.64
CA LYS A 116 18.78 28.27 -10.21
C LYS A 116 18.78 29.64 -10.88
N ASP A 117 18.61 29.68 -12.20
CA ASP A 117 18.59 30.92 -12.99
C ASP A 117 17.44 31.83 -12.57
N GLU A 118 16.26 31.24 -12.37
CA GLU A 118 15.07 31.94 -11.88
C GLU A 118 15.11 32.16 -10.36
N GLU A 119 16.13 31.66 -9.66
CA GLU A 119 16.27 31.72 -8.20
C GLU A 119 14.94 31.46 -7.45
N VAL A 120 14.18 30.44 -7.86
CA VAL A 120 12.83 30.18 -7.30
C VAL A 120 12.91 29.90 -5.79
N HIS A 121 14.07 29.46 -5.32
CA HIS A 121 14.39 29.18 -3.94
C HIS A 121 14.72 30.43 -3.10
N THR A 122 14.85 31.62 -3.70
CA THR A 122 15.04 32.88 -2.98
C THR A 122 13.73 33.67 -2.94
N PHE A 123 13.40 34.21 -1.76
CA PHE A 123 12.29 35.13 -1.63
C PHE A 123 12.68 36.48 -2.26
N ARG A 124 11.95 36.89 -3.30
CA ARG A 124 12.08 38.21 -3.92
C ARG A 124 10.75 38.98 -3.78
N ALA A 125 10.78 40.09 -3.06
CA ALA A 125 9.59 40.94 -2.89
C ALA A 125 9.08 41.43 -4.26
N GLY A 126 7.79 41.25 -4.53
CA GLY A 126 7.15 41.64 -5.80
C GLY A 126 7.13 40.56 -6.89
N ARG A 127 7.75 39.39 -6.68
CA ARG A 127 7.63 38.25 -7.60
C ARG A 127 6.20 37.67 -7.52
N SER A 128 5.41 37.86 -8.58
CA SER A 128 4.14 37.16 -8.77
C SER A 128 4.22 36.33 -10.06
N MET A 129 3.96 35.03 -9.98
CA MET A 129 3.95 34.14 -11.16
C MET A 129 2.63 34.24 -11.93
N GLY A 130 2.00 35.43 -11.96
CA GLY A 130 0.61 35.63 -12.43
C GLY A 130 -0.46 34.97 -11.54
N HIS A 131 -0.06 34.17 -10.54
CA HIS A 131 -0.95 33.57 -9.57
C HIS A 131 -1.02 34.42 -8.31
N THR A 132 -2.11 35.17 -8.16
CA THR A 132 -2.46 35.73 -6.86
C THR A 132 -3.21 34.64 -6.11
N ALA A 133 -2.58 34.07 -5.07
CA ALA A 133 -3.23 33.07 -4.24
C ALA A 133 -4.52 33.67 -3.67
N VAL A 134 -5.65 33.09 -4.05
CA VAL A 134 -6.95 33.52 -3.52
C VAL A 134 -6.91 33.30 -2.02
N ASN A 135 -7.20 34.36 -1.25
CA ASN A 135 -7.28 34.25 0.20
C ASN A 135 -8.47 33.35 0.59
N GLN A 136 -8.20 32.05 0.70
CA GLN A 136 -9.19 31.00 1.03
C GLN A 136 -9.84 31.27 2.39
N PHE A 137 -9.09 31.84 3.34
CA PHE A 137 -9.58 32.20 4.66
C PHE A 137 -10.65 33.30 4.57
N ALA A 138 -10.35 34.41 3.88
CA ALA A 138 -11.33 35.46 3.64
C ALA A 138 -12.55 34.94 2.87
N ARG A 139 -12.33 34.05 1.90
CA ARG A 139 -13.41 33.40 1.14
C ARG A 139 -14.35 32.58 2.04
N GLY A 140 -13.78 31.83 2.99
CA GLY A 140 -14.51 31.05 3.98
C GLY A 140 -15.28 31.91 4.98
N VAL A 141 -14.71 33.01 5.46
CA VAL A 141 -15.40 33.97 6.34
C VAL A 141 -16.61 34.59 5.63
N HIS A 142 -16.44 35.01 4.37
CA HIS A 142 -17.53 35.59 3.58
C HIS A 142 -18.64 34.59 3.23
N SER A 143 -18.33 33.31 3.05
CA SER A 143 -19.36 32.28 2.86
C SER A 143 -20.12 32.04 4.16
N TRP A 144 -19.42 31.92 5.29
CA TRP A 144 -20.02 31.76 6.61
C TRP A 144 -20.99 32.90 6.96
N THR A 145 -20.59 34.16 6.76
CA THR A 145 -21.47 35.31 7.03
C THR A 145 -22.70 35.34 6.13
N ARG A 146 -22.60 34.87 4.88
CA ARG A 146 -23.74 34.79 3.96
C ARG A 146 -24.72 33.68 4.34
N GLU A 147 -24.21 32.58 4.89
CA GLU A 147 -25.01 31.44 5.32
C GLU A 147 -25.72 31.75 6.64
N SER A 148 -25.05 32.41 7.60
CA SER A 148 -25.69 32.90 8.83
C SER A 148 -26.78 33.95 8.59
N CYS A 149 -26.67 34.82 7.58
CA CYS A 149 -27.73 35.77 7.23
C CYS A 149 -28.90 35.15 6.46
N ARG A 150 -28.79 33.93 5.92
CA ARG A 150 -29.92 33.23 5.27
C ARG A 150 -30.74 32.39 6.24
N THR A 151 -30.21 32.12 7.42
CA THR A 151 -30.87 31.35 8.48
C THR A 151 -31.37 32.22 9.63
N SER A 152 -31.40 33.55 9.44
CA SER A 152 -31.98 34.54 10.36
C SER A 152 -33.24 35.16 9.75
#